data_AF-W6U1M0-F1
#
_entry.id   AF-W6U1M0-F1
#
_cell.length_a   1.000
_cell.length_b   1.000
_cell.length_c   1.000
_cell.angle_alpha   90.00
_cell.angle_beta   90.00
_cell.angle_gamma   90.00
#
_symmetry.space_group_name_H-M   'P 1'
#
loop_
_entity.id
_entity.type
_entity.pdbx_description
1 polymer ?
#
loop_
_entity_poly.entity_id
_entity_poly.type
_entity_poly.pdbx_seq_one_letter_code
_entity_poly.pdbx_strand_id
1 'polypeptide(L)' 'MQIAVYVIYELLIRLQELNPAVGEYISHKKTDDGILVRSSTGVIAMPEDILFRQFNDPATISQHEVLGLQAGFKLSVA' A
#
# COMPACT_ATOMS: atom_id res chain seq x y z
N MET A 1 10.79 6.89 -10.67
CA MET A 1 9.54 6.32 -11.18
C MET A 1 8.42 7.29 -10.85
N GLN A 2 7.67 7.75 -11.84
CA GLN A 2 6.45 8.49 -11.59
C GLN A 2 5.37 7.46 -11.26
N ILE A 3 4.96 7.39 -10.00
CA ILE A 3 3.90 6.48 -9.57
C ILE A 3 2.57 7.19 -9.76
N ALA A 4 1.68 6.59 -10.52
CA ALA A 4 0.33 7.09 -10.61
C ALA A 4 -0.38 6.84 -9.27
N VAL A 5 -0.81 7.92 -8.60
CA VAL A 5 -1.34 7.85 -7.23
C VAL A 5 -2.53 6.89 -7.12
N TYR A 6 -3.32 6.71 -8.19
CA TYR A 6 -4.44 5.78 -8.21
C TYR A 6 -4.04 4.33 -7.89
N VAL A 7 -2.81 3.91 -8.23
CA VAL A 7 -2.28 2.57 -7.91
C VAL A 7 -2.18 2.38 -6.40
N ILE A 8 -1.80 3.43 -5.68
CA ILE A 8 -1.74 3.43 -4.21
C ILE A 8 -3.16 3.36 -3.64
N TYR A 9 -4.11 4.12 -4.20
CA TYR A 9 -5.52 4.06 -3.78
C TYR A 9 -6.10 2.65 -3.93
N GLU A 10 -5.89 1.99 -5.08
CA GLU A 10 -6.38 0.63 -5.31
C GLU A 10 -5.81 -0.38 -4.31
N LEU A 11 -4.51 -0.29 -4.00
CA LEU A 11 -3.89 -1.15 -2.98
C LEU A 11 -4.43 -0.87 -1.58
N LEU A 12 -4.66 0.40 -1.23
CA LEU A 12 -5.28 0.74 0.06
C LEU A 12 -6.68 0.18 0.17
N ILE A 13 -7.49 0.23 -0.90
CA ILE A 13 -8.83 -0.38 -0.93
C ILE A 13 -8.74 -1.90 -0.67
N ARG A 14 -7.82 -2.60 -1.34
CA ARG A 14 -7.59 -4.05 -1.09
C ARG A 14 -7.18 -4.32 0.36
N LEU A 15 -6.38 -3.45 0.96
CA LEU A 15 -5.97 -3.58 2.36
C LEU A 15 -7.11 -3.28 3.33
N GLN A 16 -8.00 -2.33 3.00
CA GLN A 16 -9.19 -1.98 3.79
C GLN A 16 -10.20 -3.14 3.86
N GLU A 17 -10.33 -3.92 2.78
CA GLU A 17 -11.14 -5.15 2.78
C GLU A 17 -10.66 -6.18 3.80
N LEU A 18 -9.36 -6.20 4.11
CA LEU A 18 -8.75 -7.10 5.10
C LEU A 18 -8.68 -6.48 6.50
N ASN A 19 -8.44 -5.16 6.57
CA ASN A 19 -8.29 -4.41 7.80
C ASN A 19 -8.89 -3.01 7.66
N PRO A 20 -10.13 -2.79 8.14
CA PRO A 20 -10.79 -1.49 8.10
C PRO A 20 -10.08 -0.37 8.86
N ALA A 21 -9.06 -0.68 9.68
CA ALA A 21 -8.25 0.33 10.34
C ALA A 21 -7.26 1.03 9.39
N VAL A 22 -7.05 0.52 8.18
CA VAL A 22 -6.26 1.19 7.14
C VAL A 22 -7.03 2.41 6.64
N GLY A 23 -6.49 3.60 6.90
CA GLY A 23 -7.11 4.86 6.53
C GLY A 23 -6.89 5.24 5.07
N GLU A 24 -7.31 6.47 4.75
CA GLU A 24 -7.21 7.05 3.41
C GLU A 24 -5.80 7.53 3.09
N TYR A 25 -5.42 7.52 1.81
CA TYR A 25 -4.15 8.06 1.35
C TYR A 25 -3.97 9.54 1.74
N ILE A 26 -2.79 9.88 2.29
CA ILE A 26 -2.35 11.27 2.52
C ILE A 26 -1.17 11.62 1.61
N SER A 27 -0.11 10.80 1.66
CA SER A 27 1.11 11.05 0.91
C SER A 27 1.94 9.78 0.77
N HIS A 28 2.97 9.84 -0.06
CA HIS A 28 3.97 8.78 -0.14
C HIS A 28 5.37 9.39 -0.30
N LYS A 29 6.39 8.61 0.07
CA LYS A 29 7.77 8.92 -0.25
C LYS A 29 8.50 7.67 -0.70
N LYS A 30 9.46 7.85 -1.61
CA LYS A 30 10.39 6.78 -1.98
C LYS A 30 11.43 6.60 -0.87
N THR A 31 11.75 5.35 -0.58
CA THR A 31 12.76 4.86 0.36
C THR A 31 13.66 3.85 -0.35
N ASP A 32 14.74 3.41 0.29
CA ASP A 32 15.61 2.38 -0.28
C ASP A 32 14.88 1.03 -0.45
N ASP A 33 13.92 0.73 0.44
CA ASP A 33 13.13 -0.51 0.44
C ASP A 33 11.81 -0.42 -0.37
N GLY A 34 11.61 0.65 -1.14
CA GLY A 34 10.40 0.86 -1.95
C GLY A 34 9.67 2.17 -1.65
N ILE A 35 8.35 2.11 -1.45
CA ILE A 35 7.52 3.30 -1.20
C ILE A 35 6.89 3.23 0.18
N LEU A 36 7.14 4.24 1.01
CA LEU A 36 6.41 4.40 2.27
C LEU A 36 5.18 5.27 2.03
N VAL A 37 4.00 4.66 2.16
CA VAL A 37 2.70 5.32 2.07
C VAL A 37 2.26 5.75 3.46
N ARG A 38 1.84 7.01 3.59
CA ARG A 38 1.16 7.55 4.76
C ARG A 38 -0.34 7.59 4.50
N SER A 39 -1.10 6.93 5.36
CA SER A 39 -2.54 7.03 5.41
C SER A 39 -3.00 7.90 6.59
N SER A 40 -4.29 8.19 6.67
CA SER A 40 -4.89 8.96 7.78
C SER A 40 -4.78 8.29 9.14
N THR A 41 -4.54 6.98 9.19
CA THR A 41 -4.45 6.20 10.43
C THR A 41 -3.07 5.60 10.66
N GLY A 42 -2.16 5.63 9.69
CA GLY A 42 -0.88 4.95 9.83
C GLY A 42 0.05 5.04 8.62
N VAL A 43 1.01 4.11 8.58
CA VAL A 43 1.98 4.00 7.48
C VAL A 43 2.11 2.56 7.01
N ILE A 44 2.32 2.39 5.70
CA ILE A 44 2.47 1.09 5.02
C ILE A 44 3.70 1.17 4.11
N ALA A 45 4.61 0.21 4.24
CA ALA A 45 5.69 0.03 3.27
C ALA A 45 5.17 -0.82 2.11
N MET A 46 5.27 -0.29 0.89
CA MET A 46 4.86 -0.95 -0.34
C MET A 46 6.09 -1.18 -1.22
N PRO A 47 6.45 -2.44 -1.48
CA PRO A 47 7.50 -2.78 -2.44
C PRO A 47 7.20 -2.23 -3.85
N GLU A 48 8.23 -1.79 -4.58
CA GLU A 48 8.05 -1.26 -5.94
C GLU A 48 7.53 -2.31 -6.92
N ASP A 49 7.85 -3.59 -6.73
CA ASP A 49 7.37 -4.67 -7.58
C ASP A 49 5.85 -4.89 -7.45
N ILE A 50 5.30 -4.75 -6.23
CA ILE A 50 3.86 -4.82 -6.01
C ILE A 50 3.16 -3.63 -6.67
N LEU A 51 3.72 -2.42 -6.55
CA LEU A 51 3.17 -1.23 -7.20
C LEU A 51 3.22 -1.35 -8.73
N PHE A 52 4.32 -1.88 -9.27
CA PHE A 52 4.46 -2.13 -10.70
C PHE A 52 3.45 -3.16 -11.19
N ARG A 53 3.26 -4.27 -10.46
CA ARG A 53 2.26 -5.30 -10.82
C ARG A 53 0.84 -4.78 -10.67
N GLN A 54 0.54 -3.99 -9.65
CA GLN A 54 -0.76 -3.35 -9.51
C GLN A 54 -1.05 -2.43 -10.69
N PHE A 55 -0.06 -1.72 -11.21
CA PHE A 55 -0.24 -0.86 -12.38
C PHE A 55 -0.47 -1.65 -13.68
N ASN A 56 0.25 -2.76 -13.89
CA ASN A 56 0.26 -3.49 -15.17
C ASN A 56 -0.71 -4.66 -15.22
N ASP A 57 -0.72 -5.52 -14.20
CA ASP A 57 -1.57 -6.71 -14.10
C ASP A 57 -1.86 -7.05 -12.61
N PRO A 58 -2.90 -6.41 -12.03
CA PRO A 58 -3.25 -6.58 -10.63
C PRO A 58 -3.63 -8.00 -10.22
N ALA A 59 -4.00 -8.86 -11.19
CA ALA A 59 -4.40 -10.25 -10.94
C ALA A 59 -3.20 -11.13 -10.59
N THR A 60 -1.98 -10.68 -10.93
CA THR A 60 -0.77 -11.39 -10.53
C THR A 60 -0.53 -11.33 -9.03
N ILE A 61 -0.99 -10.30 -8.32
CA ILE A 61 -0.76 -10.10 -6.88
C ILE A 61 -1.66 -11.07 -6.10
N SER A 62 -1.04 -12.01 -5.40
CA SER A 62 -1.75 -13.00 -4.59
C SER A 62 -2.31 -12.40 -3.30
N GLN A 63 -3.36 -13.03 -2.76
CA GLN A 63 -3.92 -12.63 -1.47
C GLN A 63 -2.89 -12.71 -0.33
N HIS A 64 -1.94 -13.67 -0.39
CA HIS A 64 -0.86 -13.77 0.59
C HIS A 64 0.07 -12.54 0.53
N GLU A 65 0.39 -12.03 -0.65
CA GLU A 65 1.20 -10.81 -0.78
C GLU A 65 0.47 -9.60 -0.19
N VAL A 66 -0.84 -9.47 -0.42
CA VAL A 66 -1.66 -8.39 0.18
C VAL A 66 -1.71 -8.52 1.71
N LEU A 67 -1.87 -9.74 2.25
CA LEU A 67 -1.80 -10.00 3.69
C LEU A 67 -0.42 -9.66 4.26
N GLY A 68 0.66 -9.92 3.52
CA GLY A 68 2.02 -9.52 3.90
C GLY A 68 2.17 -8.01 4.04
N LEU A 69 1.58 -7.24 3.12
CA LEU A 69 1.54 -5.77 3.23
C LEU A 69 0.73 -5.31 4.46
N GLN A 70 -0.43 -5.93 4.70
CA GLN A 70 -1.28 -5.63 5.85
C GLN A 70 -0.54 -5.88 7.17
N ALA A 71 0.23 -6.97 7.28
CA ALA A 71 1.01 -7.28 8.47
C ALA A 71 2.11 -6.23 8.76
N GLY A 72 2.58 -5.52 7.72
CA GLY A 72 3.52 -4.41 7.84
C GLY A 72 2.88 -3.06 8.21
N PHE A 73 1.55 -2.97 8.30
CA PHE A 73 0.86 -1.72 8.63
C PHE A 73 1.14 -1.29 10.07
N LYS A 74 1.53 -0.03 10.24
CA LYS A 74 1.78 0.58 11.55
C LYS A 74 0.80 1.71 11.80
N LEU A 75 -0.09 1.52 12.76
CA LEU A 75 -0.98 2.57 13.26
C LEU A 75 -0.15 3.72 13.82
N SER A 76 -0.50 4.93 13.42
CA SER A 76 -0.01 6.15 14.06
C SER A 76 -1.00 6.50 15.16
N VAL A 77 -0.70 6.06 16.39
CA VAL A 77 -1.47 6.47 17.56
C VAL A 77 -1.13 7.94 17.83
N ALA A 78 -2.15 8.79 17.88
CA ALA A 78 -2.03 10.17 18.33
C ALA A 78 -1.82 10.23 19.84
#